data_AF-A0A5N6LAA3-F1
#
_entry.id   AF-A0A5N6LAA3-F1
#
_cell.length_a   1.000
_cell.length_b   1.000
_cell.length_c   1.000
_cell.angle_alpha   90.00
_cell.angle_beta   90.00
_cell.angle_gamma   90.00
#
_symmetry.space_group_name_H-M   'P 1'
#
loop_
_entity.id
_entity.type
_entity.pdbx_description
1 polymer ?
#
loop_
_entity_poly.entity_id
_entity_poly.type
_entity_poly.pdbx_seq_one_letter_code
_entity_poly.pdbx_strand_id
1 'polypeptide(L)'
;MPFYSTLMATSIVVLYFLLAVNMAQEASSMAVKNVTLLGQHPSPHIVAQDLQRRVNVSITRREMLTYATDDSSTSCLTGNPIDDCWRCDPNWHLNRQRLADCGIGFGQYALGGKGGRYYVVTDSSDNDAVNPRPGTLRWAVIQTEPLWIVFPTNMHIQLSQELIFNSFKTLDGRGANVHITGGGCITLQYITNVIIHNIHIHHCYQSGNTNIRSSPTHYGYRTKSDGDGVSVFGSRDIWIDHCSLSHCKDGLIDVIMGSTGITISNNLFSHHDEVMLLGHSDDYLPDSGMQVTIAFNHFGEKLVQRMPRCRRGYIHVVNNVYSRWEMYAIGGSGNPTINSQGNRYTAPANPNAKEVTKRVDTASEHWKGWNWRSEGDILMNGAFFVASGEGLELKYEKAYSVEPKSAALIDQLTMNAGVLGSRSNKLGKWTDGGGGEGGVDDSENDYGEDRLWKLHHGSLHHNLGFCNGHMKLTI
;
A
#
# COMPACT_ATOMS: atom_id res chain seq x y z
N MET A 1 17.44 -29.59 75.20
CA MET A 1 16.62 -29.67 73.99
C MET A 1 16.45 -28.28 73.33
N PRO A 2 17.47 -27.68 72.68
CA PRO A 2 17.29 -26.42 71.94
C PRO A 2 17.44 -26.57 70.42
N PHE A 3 17.34 -27.79 69.86
CA PHE A 3 17.55 -28.03 68.42
C PHE A 3 16.28 -28.06 67.57
N TYR A 4 15.08 -28.08 68.18
CA TYR A 4 13.82 -28.15 67.43
C TYR A 4 13.18 -26.78 67.12
N SER A 5 13.60 -25.70 67.80
CA SER A 5 12.99 -24.36 67.62
C SER A 5 13.57 -23.61 66.42
N THR A 6 14.85 -23.77 66.13
CA THR A 6 15.53 -23.09 65.01
C THR A 6 15.15 -23.67 63.64
N LEU A 7 14.90 -24.98 63.55
CA LEU A 7 14.55 -25.63 62.28
C LEU A 7 13.14 -25.28 61.78
N MET A 8 12.19 -25.03 62.69
CA MET A 8 10.85 -24.59 62.33
C MET A 8 10.83 -23.12 61.90
N ALA A 9 11.58 -22.26 62.57
CA ALA A 9 11.67 -20.84 62.21
C ALA A 9 12.27 -20.64 60.81
N THR A 10 13.32 -21.38 60.44
CA THR A 10 13.92 -21.32 59.10
C THR A 10 12.99 -21.86 58.02
N SER A 11 12.22 -22.92 58.31
CA SER A 11 11.27 -23.51 57.35
C SER A 11 10.10 -22.56 57.02
N ILE A 12 9.62 -21.80 58.01
CA ILE A 12 8.54 -20.84 57.82
C ILE A 12 9.00 -19.63 56.99
N VAL A 13 10.21 -19.11 57.24
CA VAL A 13 10.76 -17.99 56.46
C VAL A 13 10.98 -18.37 55.00
N VAL A 14 11.47 -19.58 54.71
CA VAL A 14 11.63 -20.08 53.34
C VAL A 14 10.27 -20.25 52.64
N LEU A 15 9.24 -20.71 53.36
CA LEU A 15 7.90 -20.83 52.78
C LEU A 15 7.29 -19.47 52.43
N TYR A 16 7.45 -18.47 53.29
CA TYR A 16 6.99 -17.10 53.02
C TYR A 16 7.76 -16.44 51.87
N PHE A 17 9.07 -16.70 51.75
CA PHE A 17 9.87 -16.20 50.63
C PHE A 17 9.47 -16.86 49.31
N LEU A 18 9.20 -18.17 49.29
CA LEU A 18 8.71 -18.89 48.11
C LEU A 18 7.30 -18.47 47.71
N LEU A 19 6.40 -18.22 48.68
CA LEU A 19 5.06 -17.69 48.42
C LEU A 19 5.12 -16.25 47.89
N ALA A 20 6.01 -15.40 48.41
CA ALA A 20 6.21 -14.05 47.92
C ALA A 20 6.83 -14.00 46.51
N VAL A 21 7.77 -14.91 46.21
CA VAL A 21 8.33 -15.08 44.85
C VAL A 21 7.28 -15.60 43.89
N ASN A 22 6.45 -16.59 44.27
CA ASN A 22 5.34 -17.05 43.44
C ASN A 22 4.27 -15.98 43.21
N MET A 23 3.94 -15.18 44.22
CA MET A 23 3.03 -14.03 44.08
C MET A 23 3.61 -12.91 43.22
N ALA A 24 4.93 -12.67 43.28
CA ALA A 24 5.62 -11.73 42.39
C ALA A 24 5.72 -12.27 40.95
N GLN A 25 5.82 -13.58 40.78
CA GLN A 25 5.88 -14.25 39.49
C GLN A 25 4.48 -14.36 38.83
N GLU A 26 3.42 -14.47 39.63
CA GLU A 26 2.02 -14.32 39.18
C GLU A 26 1.66 -12.85 38.90
N ALA A 27 2.24 -11.88 39.62
CA ALA A 27 2.09 -10.46 39.29
C ALA A 27 2.85 -10.06 38.01
N SER A 28 3.95 -10.75 37.67
CA SER A 28 4.65 -10.62 36.39
C SER A 28 4.03 -11.44 35.25
N SER A 29 3.07 -12.32 35.53
CA SER A 29 2.25 -13.01 34.52
C SER A 29 0.92 -12.31 34.27
N MET A 30 0.74 -11.08 34.78
CA MET A 30 -0.38 -10.21 34.44
C MET A 30 -0.45 -9.98 32.93
N ALA A 31 -1.26 -10.83 32.31
CA ALA A 31 -1.90 -10.65 31.02
C ALA A 31 -0.99 -10.02 29.96
N VAL A 32 -0.35 -10.87 29.15
CA VAL A 32 -0.42 -10.63 27.71
C VAL A 32 -1.92 -10.65 27.40
N LYS A 33 -2.58 -9.50 27.58
CA LYS A 33 -3.87 -9.27 26.96
C LYS A 33 -3.58 -9.56 25.50
N ASN A 34 -4.18 -10.62 24.97
CA ASN A 34 -4.30 -10.78 23.53
C ASN A 34 -5.00 -9.50 23.06
N VAL A 35 -4.22 -8.48 22.69
CA VAL A 35 -4.72 -7.25 22.10
C VAL A 35 -5.07 -7.63 20.67
N THR A 36 -6.15 -8.39 20.52
CA THR A 36 -6.77 -8.61 19.24
C THR A 36 -7.46 -7.32 18.87
N LEU A 37 -6.88 -6.58 17.93
CA LEU A 37 -7.53 -5.40 17.40
C LEU A 37 -8.83 -5.80 16.72
N LEU A 38 -9.84 -4.95 16.81
CA LEU A 38 -11.07 -5.13 16.04
C LEU A 38 -10.73 -5.10 14.54
N GLY A 39 -11.10 -6.15 13.81
CA GLY A 39 -10.75 -6.31 12.39
C GLY A 39 -9.49 -7.15 12.14
N GLN A 40 -8.72 -7.52 13.17
CA GLN A 40 -7.59 -8.44 13.02
C GLN A 40 -8.08 -9.84 12.66
N HIS A 41 -7.56 -10.40 11.58
CA HIS A 41 -7.83 -11.79 11.22
C HIS A 41 -7.03 -12.74 12.14
N PRO A 42 -7.66 -13.76 12.75
CA PRO A 42 -6.98 -14.64 13.71
C PRO A 42 -5.87 -15.48 13.06
N SER A 43 -5.99 -15.74 11.75
CA SER A 43 -5.04 -16.55 10.98
C SER A 43 -4.52 -15.75 9.77
N PRO A 44 -3.57 -14.82 9.94
CA PRO A 44 -3.13 -13.93 8.85
C PRO A 44 -2.56 -14.68 7.64
N HIS A 45 -1.97 -15.85 7.85
CA HIS A 45 -1.44 -16.70 6.78
C HIS A 45 -2.52 -17.18 5.79
N ILE A 46 -3.76 -17.38 6.24
CA ILE A 46 -4.87 -17.78 5.35
C ILE A 46 -5.23 -16.64 4.40
N VAL A 47 -5.18 -15.39 4.86
CA VAL A 47 -5.42 -14.21 4.00
C VAL A 47 -4.32 -14.10 2.93
N ALA A 48 -3.06 -14.32 3.29
CA ALA A 48 -1.95 -14.36 2.34
C ALA A 48 -2.12 -15.48 1.30
N GLN A 49 -2.51 -16.69 1.74
CA GLN A 49 -2.78 -17.81 0.85
C GLN A 49 -3.98 -17.57 -0.08
N ASP A 50 -5.06 -16.96 0.41
CA ASP A 50 -6.22 -16.62 -0.42
C ASP A 50 -5.86 -15.62 -1.51
N LEU A 51 -5.01 -14.62 -1.21
CA LEU A 51 -4.50 -13.69 -2.21
C LEU A 51 -3.74 -14.42 -3.31
N GLN A 52 -2.78 -15.28 -2.94
CA GLN A 52 -2.01 -16.09 -3.90
C GLN A 52 -2.93 -16.96 -4.76
N ARG A 53 -3.93 -17.59 -4.14
CA ARG A 53 -4.95 -18.39 -4.84
C ARG A 53 -5.72 -17.54 -5.85
N ARG A 54 -6.16 -16.34 -5.50
CA ARG A 54 -6.89 -15.43 -6.41
C ARG A 54 -6.02 -14.97 -7.58
N VAL A 55 -4.74 -14.69 -7.35
CA VAL A 55 -3.77 -14.37 -8.41
C VAL A 55 -3.64 -15.54 -9.38
N ASN A 56 -3.41 -16.76 -8.86
CA ASN A 56 -3.28 -17.95 -9.71
C ASN A 56 -4.55 -18.22 -10.54
N VAL A 57 -5.73 -18.03 -9.96
CA VAL A 57 -7.01 -18.16 -10.68
C VAL A 57 -7.13 -17.12 -11.80
N SER A 58 -6.78 -15.86 -11.53
CA SER A 58 -6.84 -14.77 -12.52
C SER A 58 -5.85 -14.99 -13.66
N ILE A 59 -4.59 -15.37 -13.37
CA ILE A 59 -3.59 -15.75 -14.36
C ILE A 59 -4.09 -16.92 -15.22
N THR A 60 -4.56 -18.00 -14.60
CA THR A 60 -5.05 -19.18 -15.32
C THR A 60 -6.22 -18.82 -16.24
N ARG A 61 -7.16 -18.00 -15.77
CA ARG A 61 -8.30 -17.54 -16.57
C ARG A 61 -7.85 -16.77 -17.81
N ARG A 62 -6.86 -15.89 -17.68
CA ARG A 62 -6.26 -15.16 -18.80
C ARG A 62 -5.59 -16.11 -19.80
N GLU A 63 -4.78 -17.04 -19.32
CA GLU A 63 -4.09 -18.02 -20.17
C GLU A 63 -5.10 -18.82 -21.00
N MET A 64 -6.15 -19.36 -20.37
CA MET A 64 -7.20 -20.12 -21.07
C MET A 64 -7.89 -19.30 -22.18
N LEU A 65 -8.15 -18.02 -21.94
CA LEU A 65 -8.79 -17.14 -22.93
C LEU A 65 -7.86 -16.82 -24.10
N THR A 66 -6.55 -16.75 -23.86
CA THR A 66 -5.55 -16.53 -24.91
C THR A 66 -5.50 -17.70 -25.90
N TYR A 67 -5.72 -18.94 -25.42
CA TYR A 67 -5.78 -20.13 -26.28
C TYR A 67 -7.11 -20.32 -27.02
N ALA A 68 -8.20 -19.75 -26.52
CA ALA A 68 -9.54 -19.98 -27.03
C ALA A 68 -9.96 -19.02 -28.17
N THR A 69 -9.29 -17.88 -28.33
CA THR A 69 -9.65 -16.87 -29.33
C THR A 69 -8.43 -16.40 -30.11
N ASP A 70 -8.38 -16.68 -31.41
CA ASP A 70 -7.44 -16.11 -32.39
C ASP A 70 -7.74 -14.63 -32.71
N ASP A 71 -8.63 -14.01 -31.92
CA ASP A 71 -9.14 -12.65 -32.13
C ASP A 71 -8.61 -11.72 -31.04
N SER A 72 -8.01 -10.61 -31.46
CA SER A 72 -7.34 -9.59 -30.63
C SER A 72 -8.26 -8.82 -29.66
N SER A 73 -9.53 -9.23 -29.54
CA SER A 73 -10.60 -8.49 -28.86
C SER A 73 -10.81 -8.87 -27.39
N THR A 74 -10.22 -9.95 -26.87
CA THR A 74 -10.30 -10.37 -25.45
C THR A 74 -9.28 -9.66 -24.54
N SER A 75 -9.06 -8.36 -24.76
CA SER A 75 -7.91 -7.58 -24.26
C SER A 75 -7.96 -7.10 -22.80
N CYS A 76 -8.98 -7.46 -22.01
CA CYS A 76 -9.13 -6.83 -20.69
C CYS A 76 -8.34 -7.51 -19.56
N LEU A 77 -8.31 -8.84 -19.50
CA LEU A 77 -7.73 -9.53 -18.34
C LEU A 77 -6.22 -9.35 -18.30
N THR A 78 -5.74 -8.73 -17.22
CA THR A 78 -4.33 -8.49 -16.92
C THR A 78 -3.71 -9.64 -16.13
N GLY A 79 -4.51 -10.52 -15.52
CA GLY A 79 -4.04 -11.49 -14.54
C GLY A 79 -3.92 -10.90 -13.13
N ASN A 80 -4.12 -9.60 -12.97
CA ASN A 80 -4.28 -8.94 -11.68
C ASN A 80 -5.74 -9.10 -11.23
N PRO A 81 -6.03 -9.85 -10.16
CA PRO A 81 -7.39 -10.16 -9.75
C PRO A 81 -8.20 -8.94 -9.27
N ILE A 82 -7.54 -7.86 -8.84
CA ILE A 82 -8.21 -6.62 -8.44
C ILE A 82 -8.76 -5.92 -9.70
N ASP A 83 -7.89 -5.63 -10.67
CA ASP A 83 -8.27 -4.98 -11.92
C ASP A 83 -9.27 -5.82 -12.71
N ASP A 84 -9.00 -7.12 -12.86
CA ASP A 84 -9.81 -8.04 -13.64
C ASP A 84 -11.25 -8.17 -13.10
N CYS A 85 -11.45 -7.91 -11.79
CA CYS A 85 -12.75 -8.02 -11.13
C CYS A 85 -13.75 -6.93 -11.55
N TRP A 86 -13.28 -5.69 -11.77
CA TRP A 86 -14.15 -4.56 -12.11
C TRP A 86 -13.85 -3.93 -13.48
N ARG A 87 -12.59 -3.85 -13.90
CA ARG A 87 -12.19 -3.12 -15.11
C ARG A 87 -12.61 -3.83 -16.39
N CYS A 88 -12.84 -5.14 -16.29
CA CYS A 88 -13.37 -5.95 -17.39
C CYS A 88 -14.88 -5.93 -17.54
N ASP A 89 -15.57 -5.18 -16.68
CA ASP A 89 -16.92 -4.75 -16.96
C ASP A 89 -16.87 -3.55 -17.93
N PRO A 90 -17.33 -3.67 -19.20
CA PRO A 90 -17.38 -2.52 -20.11
C PRO A 90 -18.29 -1.39 -19.58
N ASN A 91 -19.20 -1.72 -18.65
CA ASN A 91 -20.12 -0.80 -18.00
C ASN A 91 -19.67 -0.39 -16.59
N TRP A 92 -18.37 -0.53 -16.25
CA TRP A 92 -17.85 -0.13 -14.94
C TRP A 92 -18.23 1.31 -14.54
N HIS A 93 -18.36 2.20 -15.53
CA HIS A 93 -18.72 3.61 -15.34
C HIS A 93 -20.17 3.79 -14.87
N LEU A 94 -21.07 2.85 -15.22
CA LEU A 94 -22.45 2.77 -14.71
C LEU A 94 -22.50 2.03 -13.36
N ASN A 95 -21.51 1.18 -13.09
CA ASN A 95 -21.42 0.31 -11.91
C ASN A 95 -20.22 0.67 -11.01
N ARG A 96 -19.92 1.96 -10.80
CA ARG A 96 -18.68 2.38 -10.12
C ARG A 96 -18.47 1.71 -8.76
N GLN A 97 -19.55 1.54 -8.00
CA GLN A 97 -19.50 0.95 -6.66
C GLN A 97 -19.11 -0.53 -6.64
N ARG A 98 -19.14 -1.23 -7.79
CA ARG A 98 -18.65 -2.62 -7.93
C ARG A 98 -17.17 -2.74 -7.57
N LEU A 99 -16.39 -1.66 -7.71
CA LEU A 99 -14.99 -1.62 -7.27
C LEU A 99 -14.83 -2.14 -5.83
N ALA A 100 -15.74 -1.76 -4.92
CA ALA A 100 -15.66 -2.13 -3.51
C ALA A 100 -15.77 -3.65 -3.25
N ASP A 101 -16.19 -4.45 -4.22
CA ASP A 101 -16.23 -5.92 -4.14
C ASP A 101 -14.91 -6.58 -4.59
N CYS A 102 -13.97 -5.80 -5.12
CA CYS A 102 -12.74 -6.28 -5.72
C CYS A 102 -11.52 -6.19 -4.81
N GLY A 103 -11.68 -5.64 -3.59
CA GLY A 103 -10.63 -5.62 -2.58
C GLY A 103 -10.21 -7.04 -2.20
N ILE A 104 -8.90 -7.26 -2.06
CA ILE A 104 -8.30 -8.52 -1.59
C ILE A 104 -7.28 -8.24 -0.48
N GLY A 105 -6.76 -9.29 0.15
CA GLY A 105 -5.80 -9.14 1.25
C GLY A 105 -6.47 -8.69 2.54
N PHE A 106 -5.72 -8.05 3.43
CA PHE A 106 -6.25 -7.65 4.75
C PHE A 106 -7.31 -6.53 4.66
N GLY A 107 -7.23 -5.66 3.66
CA GLY A 107 -8.23 -4.60 3.40
C GLY A 107 -9.44 -5.05 2.59
N GLN A 108 -9.66 -6.35 2.37
CA GLN A 108 -10.78 -6.86 1.55
C GLN A 108 -12.18 -6.49 2.07
N TYR A 109 -12.30 -6.08 3.33
CA TYR A 109 -13.55 -5.64 3.94
C TYR A 109 -13.77 -4.12 3.89
N ALA A 110 -12.86 -3.37 3.27
CA ALA A 110 -13.03 -1.94 3.04
C ALA A 110 -14.11 -1.69 1.98
N LEU A 111 -15.36 -1.52 2.42
CA LEU A 111 -16.48 -1.27 1.49
C LEU A 111 -16.61 0.21 1.09
N GLY A 112 -15.86 1.10 1.75
CA GLY A 112 -15.89 2.53 1.48
C GLY A 112 -17.30 3.10 1.62
N GLY A 113 -17.72 3.90 0.64
CA GLY A 113 -19.06 4.47 0.53
C GLY A 113 -20.08 3.61 -0.22
N LYS A 114 -19.84 2.30 -0.40
CA LYS A 114 -20.76 1.40 -1.11
C LYS A 114 -22.16 1.43 -0.48
N GLY A 115 -23.20 1.46 -1.32
CA GLY A 115 -24.60 1.61 -0.91
C GLY A 115 -24.98 3.05 -0.56
N GLY A 116 -24.01 3.94 -0.41
CA GLY A 116 -24.20 5.37 -0.27
C GLY A 116 -24.56 6.05 -1.58
N ARG A 117 -25.06 7.28 -1.48
CA ARG A 117 -25.29 8.13 -2.64
C ARG A 117 -23.98 8.61 -3.24
N TYR A 118 -24.00 8.93 -4.53
CA TYR A 118 -22.90 9.64 -5.15
C TYR A 118 -22.84 11.08 -4.63
N TYR A 119 -21.63 11.56 -4.41
CA TYR A 119 -21.35 12.97 -4.18
C TYR A 119 -20.41 13.47 -5.26
N VAL A 120 -20.83 14.49 -6.01
CA VAL A 120 -20.03 15.06 -7.09
C VAL A 120 -19.31 16.28 -6.54
N VAL A 121 -17.98 16.24 -6.52
CA VAL A 121 -17.16 17.41 -6.19
C VAL A 121 -17.21 18.36 -7.39
N THR A 122 -17.65 19.59 -7.18
CA THR A 122 -17.79 20.62 -8.21
C THR A 122 -16.96 21.87 -7.92
N ASP A 123 -16.40 21.98 -6.71
CA ASP A 123 -15.57 23.08 -6.25
C ASP A 123 -14.26 22.53 -5.71
N SER A 124 -13.13 22.89 -6.32
CA SER A 124 -11.79 22.45 -5.91
C SER A 124 -11.18 23.30 -4.77
N SER A 125 -11.87 24.36 -4.33
CA SER A 125 -11.38 25.23 -3.27
C SER A 125 -11.43 24.58 -1.88
N ASP A 126 -10.50 24.99 -1.02
CA ASP A 126 -10.39 24.51 0.35
C ASP A 126 -10.01 25.64 1.34
N ASN A 127 -10.69 26.78 1.22
CA ASN A 127 -10.30 28.01 1.91
C ASN A 127 -10.70 28.06 3.40
N ASP A 128 -11.65 27.22 3.83
CA ASP A 128 -12.14 27.18 5.21
C ASP A 128 -12.19 25.74 5.72
N ALA A 129 -11.22 25.39 6.58
CA ALA A 129 -11.11 24.07 7.19
C ALA A 129 -12.18 23.79 8.27
N VAL A 130 -12.86 24.83 8.76
CA VAL A 130 -13.91 24.75 9.79
C VAL A 130 -15.30 24.78 9.18
N ASN A 131 -15.56 25.52 8.10
CA ASN A 131 -16.89 25.60 7.47
C ASN A 131 -16.81 25.32 5.96
N PRO A 132 -16.52 24.07 5.57
CA PRO A 132 -16.45 23.72 4.16
C PRO A 132 -17.82 23.90 3.49
N ARG A 133 -17.80 24.33 2.22
CA ARG A 133 -19.03 24.55 1.45
C ARG A 133 -19.49 23.27 0.73
N PRO A 134 -20.80 23.00 0.60
CA PRO A 134 -21.28 21.99 -0.34
C PRO A 134 -20.70 22.23 -1.74
N GLY A 135 -20.38 21.15 -2.44
CA GLY A 135 -19.60 21.14 -3.69
C GLY A 135 -18.10 20.84 -3.48
N THR A 136 -17.55 21.09 -2.30
CA THR A 136 -16.12 20.85 -2.01
C THR A 136 -15.83 19.42 -1.53
N LEU A 137 -14.59 18.97 -1.74
CA LEU A 137 -14.14 17.67 -1.23
C LEU A 137 -14.18 17.62 0.31
N ARG A 138 -13.76 18.69 0.99
CA ARG A 138 -13.77 18.76 2.47
C ARG A 138 -15.17 18.59 3.04
N TRP A 139 -16.18 19.17 2.39
CA TRP A 139 -17.56 18.97 2.82
C TRP A 139 -17.98 17.51 2.69
N ALA A 140 -17.60 16.84 1.60
CA ALA A 140 -17.99 15.45 1.32
C ALA A 140 -17.41 14.46 2.35
N VAL A 141 -16.11 14.54 2.60
CA VAL A 141 -15.39 13.52 3.39
C VAL A 141 -15.79 13.48 4.86
N ILE A 142 -16.30 14.59 5.40
CA ILE A 142 -16.71 14.68 6.81
C ILE A 142 -18.13 14.16 7.06
N GLN A 143 -18.96 13.96 6.02
CA GLN A 143 -20.37 13.58 6.21
C GLN A 143 -20.52 12.26 6.96
N THR A 144 -21.62 12.10 7.70
CA THR A 144 -21.84 10.89 8.51
C THR A 144 -22.31 9.72 7.65
N GLU A 145 -23.12 9.99 6.62
CA GLU A 145 -23.62 8.94 5.74
C GLU A 145 -22.52 8.36 4.83
N PRO A 146 -22.68 7.11 4.37
CA PRO A 146 -21.81 6.57 3.33
C PRO A 146 -21.88 7.41 2.05
N LEU A 147 -20.72 7.78 1.49
CA LEU A 147 -20.65 8.56 0.24
C LEU A 147 -19.65 7.98 -0.74
N TRP A 148 -20.08 7.83 -1.99
CA TRP A 148 -19.21 7.55 -3.12
C TRP A 148 -18.86 8.87 -3.83
N ILE A 149 -17.69 9.42 -3.50
CA ILE A 149 -17.25 10.75 -3.93
C ILE A 149 -16.58 10.64 -5.29
N VAL A 150 -17.06 11.41 -6.27
CA VAL A 150 -16.59 11.40 -7.66
C VAL A 150 -16.30 12.81 -8.17
N PHE A 151 -15.57 12.85 -9.29
CA PHE A 151 -15.13 14.09 -9.94
C PHE A 151 -15.63 14.12 -11.38
N PRO A 152 -16.37 15.17 -11.79
CA PRO A 152 -16.92 15.28 -13.15
C PRO A 152 -15.87 15.77 -14.15
N THR A 153 -14.81 16.44 -13.67
CA THR A 153 -13.73 17.03 -14.46
C THR A 153 -12.40 16.85 -13.75
N ASN A 154 -11.31 17.12 -14.47
CA ASN A 154 -9.99 17.25 -13.85
C ASN A 154 -10.03 18.30 -12.74
N MET A 155 -9.33 18.04 -11.63
CA MET A 155 -9.30 18.95 -10.48
C MET A 155 -7.93 18.94 -9.83
N HIS A 156 -7.43 20.14 -9.52
CA HIS A 156 -6.31 20.33 -8.59
C HIS A 156 -6.87 20.91 -7.29
N ILE A 157 -6.88 20.11 -6.24
CA ILE A 157 -7.39 20.45 -4.91
C ILE A 157 -6.19 20.72 -4.02
N GLN A 158 -5.92 22.00 -3.80
CA GLN A 158 -4.87 22.45 -2.90
C GLN A 158 -5.46 22.66 -1.51
N LEU A 159 -5.18 21.75 -0.60
CA LEU A 159 -5.70 21.77 0.76
C LEU A 159 -5.02 22.86 1.59
N SER A 160 -5.79 23.58 2.38
CA SER A 160 -5.26 24.54 3.35
C SER A 160 -4.76 23.88 4.62
N GLN A 161 -5.37 22.75 5.00
CA GLN A 161 -5.16 22.03 6.25
C GLN A 161 -5.43 20.53 6.04
N GLU A 162 -5.05 19.68 7.00
CA GLU A 162 -5.35 18.24 6.97
C GLU A 162 -6.82 17.97 6.56
N LEU A 163 -7.02 17.12 5.57
CA LEU A 163 -8.32 16.66 5.10
C LEU A 163 -8.73 15.44 5.94
N ILE A 164 -9.43 15.69 7.04
CA ILE A 164 -9.88 14.65 7.97
C ILE A 164 -11.13 13.96 7.41
N PHE A 165 -11.05 12.64 7.25
CA PHE A 165 -12.17 11.83 6.78
C PHE A 165 -13.04 11.36 7.95
N ASN A 166 -14.33 11.17 7.65
CA ASN A 166 -15.22 10.32 8.44
C ASN A 166 -15.29 8.90 7.82
N SER A 167 -15.88 7.94 8.54
CA SER A 167 -16.03 6.55 8.08
C SER A 167 -16.93 6.43 6.84
N PHE A 168 -16.86 5.29 6.15
CA PHE A 168 -17.72 4.94 5.01
C PHE A 168 -17.61 5.89 3.82
N LYS A 169 -16.37 6.12 3.36
CA LYS A 169 -16.09 7.01 2.22
C LYS A 169 -15.36 6.27 1.13
N THR A 170 -15.77 6.48 -0.11
CA THR A 170 -14.94 6.17 -1.27
C THR A 170 -14.58 7.47 -1.95
N LEU A 171 -13.29 7.72 -2.12
CA LEU A 171 -12.77 8.73 -3.02
C LEU A 171 -12.42 8.06 -4.36
N ASP A 172 -13.19 8.32 -5.41
CA ASP A 172 -13.07 7.66 -6.72
C ASP A 172 -12.74 8.69 -7.81
N GLY A 173 -11.45 8.77 -8.16
CA GLY A 173 -10.94 9.65 -9.21
C GLY A 173 -11.12 9.12 -10.63
N ARG A 174 -11.74 7.94 -10.85
CA ARG A 174 -11.84 7.40 -12.21
C ARG A 174 -12.62 8.34 -13.13
N GLY A 175 -12.07 8.58 -14.33
CA GLY A 175 -12.66 9.45 -15.34
C GLY A 175 -12.24 10.92 -15.25
N ALA A 176 -11.42 11.29 -14.25
CA ALA A 176 -10.85 12.62 -14.11
C ALA A 176 -9.38 12.53 -13.69
N ASN A 177 -8.58 13.53 -14.06
CA ASN A 177 -7.25 13.72 -13.49
C ASN A 177 -7.36 14.57 -12.22
N VAL A 178 -7.27 13.94 -11.05
CA VAL A 178 -7.48 14.58 -9.75
C VAL A 178 -6.19 14.58 -8.96
N HIS A 179 -5.76 15.77 -8.56
CA HIS A 179 -4.58 16.00 -7.75
C HIS A 179 -4.99 16.55 -6.38
N ILE A 180 -4.45 15.96 -5.31
CA ILE A 180 -4.54 16.45 -3.94
C ILE A 180 -3.14 16.86 -3.50
N THR A 181 -3.02 18.14 -3.13
CA THR A 181 -1.77 18.75 -2.69
C THR A 181 -2.02 19.63 -1.47
N GLY A 182 -0.97 20.22 -0.88
CA GLY A 182 -1.15 21.27 0.10
C GLY A 182 -0.90 20.84 1.55
N GLY A 183 -1.58 21.50 2.48
CA GLY A 183 -1.36 21.34 3.91
C GLY A 183 -1.91 20.01 4.44
N GLY A 184 -1.04 19.13 4.95
CA GLY A 184 -1.37 17.93 5.71
C GLY A 184 -1.97 16.76 4.91
N CYS A 185 -2.54 17.02 3.74
CA CYS A 185 -3.18 16.03 2.87
C CYS A 185 -4.19 15.14 3.62
N ILE A 186 -4.18 13.82 3.42
CA ILE A 186 -5.29 12.94 3.84
C ILE A 186 -5.04 12.37 5.25
N THR A 187 -6.01 12.54 6.14
CA THR A 187 -5.96 11.97 7.50
C THR A 187 -7.16 11.04 7.75
N LEU A 188 -6.88 9.76 7.98
CA LEU A 188 -7.84 8.70 8.31
C LEU A 188 -7.67 8.29 9.78
N GLN A 189 -8.23 9.08 10.69
CA GLN A 189 -8.01 8.93 12.13
C GLN A 189 -9.24 8.37 12.86
N TYR A 190 -9.08 7.20 13.50
CA TYR A 190 -10.11 6.50 14.28
C TYR A 190 -11.39 6.22 13.48
N ILE A 191 -11.24 5.85 12.20
CA ILE A 191 -12.35 5.58 11.29
C ILE A 191 -12.26 4.18 10.68
N THR A 192 -13.32 3.80 9.97
CA THR A 192 -13.37 2.53 9.25
C THR A 192 -14.01 2.66 7.88
N ASN A 193 -13.76 1.68 7.02
CA ASN A 193 -14.39 1.55 5.71
C ASN A 193 -14.11 2.76 4.82
N VAL A 194 -12.84 2.91 4.41
CA VAL A 194 -12.44 3.95 3.47
C VAL A 194 -11.73 3.33 2.27
N ILE A 195 -12.11 3.77 1.08
CA ILE A 195 -11.41 3.47 -0.17
C ILE A 195 -10.87 4.79 -0.73
N ILE A 196 -9.57 4.86 -1.00
CA ILE A 196 -8.93 5.95 -1.75
C ILE A 196 -8.47 5.35 -3.08
N HIS A 197 -9.08 5.78 -4.18
CA HIS A 197 -8.89 5.16 -5.47
C HIS A 197 -8.69 6.16 -6.61
N ASN A 198 -7.64 5.94 -7.41
CA ASN A 198 -7.40 6.65 -8.67
C ASN A 198 -7.12 8.16 -8.52
N ILE A 199 -6.30 8.56 -7.55
CA ILE A 199 -5.98 9.97 -7.27
C ILE A 199 -4.45 10.19 -7.23
N HIS A 200 -3.99 11.36 -7.67
CA HIS A 200 -2.63 11.83 -7.46
C HIS A 200 -2.51 12.55 -6.11
N ILE A 201 -1.57 12.13 -5.25
CA ILE A 201 -1.33 12.72 -3.93
C ILE A 201 0.14 13.13 -3.87
N HIS A 202 0.43 14.42 -3.83
CA HIS A 202 1.82 14.89 -3.86
C HIS A 202 1.98 16.30 -3.32
N HIS A 203 3.22 16.71 -3.04
CA HIS A 203 3.52 18.06 -2.56
C HIS A 203 2.71 18.41 -1.29
N CYS A 204 2.56 17.41 -0.42
CA CYS A 204 1.96 17.57 0.90
C CYS A 204 2.99 18.20 1.84
N TYR A 205 2.59 19.18 2.63
CA TYR A 205 3.46 19.86 3.58
C TYR A 205 2.77 20.06 4.93
N GLN A 206 3.56 20.36 5.96
CA GLN A 206 3.06 20.52 7.31
C GLN A 206 2.01 21.65 7.41
N SER A 207 0.88 21.37 8.03
CA SER A 207 -0.19 22.34 8.34
C SER A 207 -0.67 22.16 9.77
N GLY A 208 -1.63 22.93 10.25
CA GLY A 208 -2.19 22.82 11.60
C GLY A 208 -2.10 24.11 12.39
N ASN A 209 -2.07 23.97 13.71
CA ASN A 209 -2.24 25.06 14.69
C ASN A 209 -3.53 25.86 14.48
N THR A 210 -4.60 25.16 14.12
CA THR A 210 -5.91 25.74 13.85
C THR A 210 -7.01 24.72 14.13
N ASN A 211 -8.25 25.19 14.14
CA ASN A 211 -9.40 24.31 14.19
C ASN A 211 -9.65 23.67 12.81
N ILE A 212 -9.90 22.35 12.81
CA ILE A 212 -10.24 21.60 11.60
C ILE A 212 -11.52 20.80 11.87
N ARG A 213 -12.48 20.86 10.94
CA ARG A 213 -13.72 20.07 11.01
C ARG A 213 -13.46 18.62 10.64
N SER A 214 -13.96 17.69 11.46
CA SER A 214 -13.86 16.24 11.24
C SER A 214 -15.22 15.57 11.05
N SER A 215 -16.32 16.23 11.42
CA SER A 215 -17.69 15.77 11.17
C SER A 215 -18.66 16.96 11.03
N PRO A 216 -19.93 16.75 10.64
CA PRO A 216 -20.90 17.84 10.54
C PRO A 216 -21.11 18.56 11.88
N THR A 217 -20.89 17.86 13.00
CA THR A 217 -21.12 18.37 14.36
C THR A 217 -19.85 18.63 15.15
N HIS A 218 -18.67 18.28 14.63
CA HIS A 218 -17.42 18.37 15.37
C HIS A 218 -16.28 19.01 14.56
N TYR A 219 -15.62 19.98 15.17
CA TYR A 219 -14.29 20.45 14.81
C TYR A 219 -13.45 20.58 16.08
N GLY A 220 -12.13 20.49 15.95
CA GLY A 220 -11.22 20.62 17.08
C GLY A 220 -9.88 21.20 16.68
N TYR A 221 -9.13 21.66 17.69
CA TYR A 221 -7.80 22.21 17.48
C TYR A 221 -6.82 21.09 17.10
N ARG A 222 -6.08 21.30 16.01
CA ARG A 222 -5.06 20.39 15.49
C ARG A 222 -3.70 21.03 15.63
N THR A 223 -2.75 20.30 16.19
CA THR A 223 -1.34 20.70 16.19
C THR A 223 -0.76 20.55 14.79
N LYS A 224 0.50 20.95 14.64
CA LYS A 224 1.21 20.81 13.36
C LYS A 224 1.27 19.34 12.93
N SER A 225 0.85 19.04 11.71
CA SER A 225 0.99 17.75 11.03
C SER A 225 2.39 17.61 10.43
N ASP A 226 2.80 16.39 10.11
CA ASP A 226 4.12 16.09 9.55
C ASP A 226 4.18 16.34 8.03
N GLY A 227 3.04 16.33 7.36
CA GLY A 227 2.92 16.57 5.92
C GLY A 227 3.03 15.30 5.09
N ASP A 228 2.47 14.20 5.63
CA ASP A 228 2.33 12.93 4.93
C ASP A 228 1.35 13.02 3.75
N GLY A 229 1.46 12.12 2.79
CA GLY A 229 0.44 11.95 1.74
C GLY A 229 -0.88 11.42 2.30
N VAL A 230 -0.81 10.25 2.95
CA VAL A 230 -1.94 9.58 3.62
C VAL A 230 -1.52 9.10 5.00
N SER A 231 -2.14 9.65 6.03
CA SER A 231 -1.93 9.22 7.43
C SER A 231 -3.12 8.40 7.93
N VAL A 232 -2.87 7.15 8.32
CA VAL A 232 -3.85 6.18 8.83
C VAL A 232 -3.54 5.91 10.30
N PHE A 233 -4.45 6.35 11.18
CA PHE A 233 -4.22 6.40 12.61
C PHE A 233 -5.33 5.69 13.37
N GLY A 234 -5.02 4.56 14.01
CA GLY A 234 -6.01 3.77 14.77
C GLY A 234 -7.27 3.40 13.97
N SER A 235 -7.12 3.17 12.67
CA SER A 235 -8.21 2.95 11.71
C SER A 235 -8.21 1.52 11.17
N ARG A 236 -9.34 1.08 10.61
CA ARG A 236 -9.45 -0.28 10.05
C ARG A 236 -10.29 -0.38 8.79
N ASP A 237 -10.07 -1.44 8.01
CA ASP A 237 -10.77 -1.68 6.74
C ASP A 237 -10.55 -0.50 5.77
N ILE A 238 -9.28 -0.30 5.43
CA ILE A 238 -8.82 0.77 4.54
C ILE A 238 -8.21 0.15 3.28
N TRP A 239 -8.55 0.72 2.13
CA TRP A 239 -7.99 0.29 0.85
C TRP A 239 -7.49 1.51 0.05
N ILE A 240 -6.19 1.54 -0.23
CA ILE A 240 -5.52 2.57 -1.02
C ILE A 240 -5.11 1.93 -2.34
N ASP A 241 -5.78 2.30 -3.43
CA ASP A 241 -5.71 1.60 -4.70
C ASP A 241 -5.49 2.55 -5.88
N HIS A 242 -4.64 2.18 -6.86
CA HIS A 242 -4.45 2.98 -8.09
C HIS A 242 -4.11 4.46 -7.84
N CYS A 243 -3.44 4.79 -6.74
CA CYS A 243 -2.99 6.15 -6.48
C CYS A 243 -1.56 6.36 -6.98
N SER A 244 -1.21 7.61 -7.28
CA SER A 244 0.17 8.01 -7.55
C SER A 244 0.64 8.94 -6.44
N LEU A 245 1.70 8.56 -5.72
CA LEU A 245 2.19 9.26 -4.54
C LEU A 245 3.66 9.68 -4.71
N SER A 246 3.97 10.95 -4.44
CA SER A 246 5.34 11.49 -4.56
C SER A 246 5.53 12.83 -3.83
N HIS A 247 6.77 13.25 -3.60
CA HIS A 247 7.13 14.61 -3.18
C HIS A 247 6.37 15.13 -1.95
N CYS A 248 6.04 14.29 -0.96
CA CYS A 248 5.49 14.78 0.31
C CYS A 248 6.62 15.31 1.21
N LYS A 249 6.26 15.98 2.30
CA LYS A 249 7.25 16.55 3.21
C LYS A 249 7.87 15.51 4.14
N ASP A 250 7.06 14.57 4.61
CA ASP A 250 7.48 13.50 5.52
C ASP A 250 7.24 12.11 4.88
N GLY A 251 6.20 11.34 5.25
CA GLY A 251 5.85 10.07 4.64
C GLY A 251 4.99 10.17 3.36
N LEU A 252 4.97 9.14 2.48
CA LEU A 252 3.88 9.03 1.49
C LEU A 252 2.65 8.35 2.11
N ILE A 253 2.85 7.25 2.83
CA ILE A 253 1.80 6.53 3.56
C ILE A 253 2.29 6.11 4.94
N ASP A 254 1.61 6.59 5.97
CA ASP A 254 1.88 6.24 7.36
C ASP A 254 0.69 5.48 7.94
N VAL A 255 0.93 4.28 8.47
CA VAL A 255 -0.09 3.42 9.09
C VAL A 255 0.37 3.10 10.49
N ILE A 256 -0.30 3.68 11.48
CA ILE A 256 0.19 3.67 12.86
C ILE A 256 -0.94 3.47 13.88
N MET A 257 -0.57 3.33 15.14
CA MET A 257 -1.48 3.44 16.29
C MET A 257 -2.56 2.37 16.35
N GLY A 258 -2.20 1.13 16.04
CA GLY A 258 -3.10 -0.02 16.06
C GLY A 258 -4.06 -0.03 14.87
N SER A 259 -3.63 0.51 13.73
CA SER A 259 -4.38 0.37 12.49
C SER A 259 -4.25 -1.05 11.94
N THR A 260 -5.31 -1.62 11.36
CA THR A 260 -5.31 -3.02 10.87
C THR A 260 -6.34 -3.25 9.77
N GLY A 261 -6.24 -4.36 9.03
CA GLY A 261 -7.17 -4.64 7.93
C GLY A 261 -6.96 -3.69 6.76
N ILE A 262 -5.72 -3.60 6.25
CA ILE A 262 -5.33 -2.61 5.24
C ILE A 262 -4.78 -3.30 4.00
N THR A 263 -5.19 -2.82 2.83
CA THR A 263 -4.57 -3.18 1.54
C THR A 263 -4.10 -1.91 0.84
N ILE A 264 -2.86 -1.94 0.37
CA ILE A 264 -2.24 -0.89 -0.44
C ILE A 264 -1.89 -1.56 -1.77
N SER A 265 -2.66 -1.27 -2.83
CA SER A 265 -2.53 -1.99 -4.10
C SER A 265 -2.48 -1.13 -5.34
N ASN A 266 -1.85 -1.64 -6.40
CA ASN A 266 -1.83 -0.98 -7.71
C ASN A 266 -1.35 0.48 -7.69
N ASN A 267 -0.60 0.92 -6.67
CA ASN A 267 -0.15 2.31 -6.57
C ASN A 267 1.20 2.50 -7.27
N LEU A 268 1.47 3.73 -7.69
CA LEU A 268 2.77 4.17 -8.17
C LEU A 268 3.40 5.10 -7.13
N PHE A 269 4.57 4.73 -6.62
CA PHE A 269 5.36 5.56 -5.72
C PHE A 269 6.61 6.06 -6.45
N SER A 270 6.96 7.34 -6.31
CA SER A 270 8.20 7.88 -6.89
C SER A 270 8.69 9.12 -6.13
N HIS A 271 9.94 9.52 -6.37
CA HIS A 271 10.52 10.80 -5.92
C HIS A 271 10.29 11.11 -4.44
N HIS A 272 10.77 10.23 -3.56
CA HIS A 272 10.52 10.37 -2.14
C HIS A 272 11.53 9.58 -1.28
N ASP A 273 11.90 10.13 -0.12
CA ASP A 273 12.82 9.46 0.79
C ASP A 273 12.10 8.39 1.62
N GLU A 274 11.17 8.84 2.46
CA GLU A 274 10.49 8.03 3.46
C GLU A 274 9.14 7.53 2.93
N VAL A 275 9.14 6.44 2.16
CA VAL A 275 7.95 6.04 1.37
C VAL A 275 6.77 5.61 2.25
N MET A 276 6.95 4.57 3.07
CA MET A 276 5.84 3.96 3.79
C MET A 276 6.27 3.47 5.18
N LEU A 277 5.64 4.02 6.22
CA LEU A 277 5.85 3.61 7.61
C LEU A 277 4.67 2.78 8.12
N LEU A 278 4.94 1.57 8.59
CA LEU A 278 3.95 0.68 9.21
C LEU A 278 4.33 0.45 10.67
N GLY A 279 3.67 1.18 11.58
CA GLY A 279 3.98 1.22 13.00
C GLY A 279 5.05 2.27 13.34
N HIS A 280 4.76 3.15 14.28
CA HIS A 280 5.60 4.33 14.57
C HIS A 280 6.67 4.09 15.64
N SER A 281 6.42 3.19 16.59
CA SER A 281 7.26 2.97 17.76
C SER A 281 7.46 1.48 18.03
N ASP A 282 8.71 1.11 18.31
CA ASP A 282 9.10 -0.24 18.71
C ASP A 282 8.42 -0.68 20.01
N ASP A 283 7.96 0.26 20.84
CA ASP A 283 7.35 0.01 22.15
C ASP A 283 5.82 0.03 22.12
N TYR A 284 5.20 0.46 21.00
CA TYR A 284 3.75 0.55 20.91
C TYR A 284 3.11 -0.81 20.64
N LEU A 285 2.86 -1.57 21.71
CA LEU A 285 2.36 -2.95 21.66
C LEU A 285 1.09 -3.18 20.81
N PRO A 286 0.10 -2.27 20.74
CA PRO A 286 -1.08 -2.48 19.91
C PRO A 286 -0.78 -2.68 18.41
N ASP A 287 0.35 -2.18 17.90
CA ASP A 287 0.78 -2.42 16.50
C ASP A 287 1.09 -3.92 16.24
N SER A 288 1.20 -4.77 17.28
CA SER A 288 1.26 -6.24 17.09
C SER A 288 0.00 -6.82 16.44
N GLY A 289 -1.13 -6.11 16.55
CA GLY A 289 -2.38 -6.47 15.89
C GLY A 289 -2.48 -5.98 14.43
N MET A 290 -1.53 -5.18 13.96
CA MET A 290 -1.54 -4.60 12.62
C MET A 290 -1.40 -5.70 11.56
N GLN A 291 -2.24 -5.63 10.53
CA GLN A 291 -2.21 -6.53 9.38
C GLN A 291 -2.36 -5.74 8.08
N VAL A 292 -1.33 -5.77 7.23
CA VAL A 292 -1.25 -4.97 6.00
C VAL A 292 -0.84 -5.84 4.81
N THR A 293 -1.56 -5.68 3.70
CA THR A 293 -1.19 -6.25 2.39
C THR A 293 -0.67 -5.13 1.49
N ILE A 294 0.50 -5.33 0.90
CA ILE A 294 1.10 -4.45 -0.11
C ILE A 294 1.21 -5.27 -1.39
N ALA A 295 0.37 -4.98 -2.39
CA ALA A 295 0.24 -5.82 -3.57
C ALA A 295 0.21 -5.06 -4.90
N PHE A 296 0.90 -5.56 -5.92
CA PHE A 296 0.82 -5.01 -7.29
C PHE A 296 1.27 -3.54 -7.44
N ASN A 297 1.96 -2.99 -6.44
CA ASN A 297 2.47 -1.62 -6.51
C ASN A 297 3.73 -1.56 -7.37
N HIS A 298 3.95 -0.40 -7.96
CA HIS A 298 5.20 -0.03 -8.60
C HIS A 298 5.92 0.98 -7.72
N PHE A 299 7.00 0.53 -7.07
CA PHE A 299 7.98 1.38 -6.42
C PHE A 299 8.99 1.84 -7.49
N GLY A 300 8.73 3.03 -8.00
CA GLY A 300 9.37 3.60 -9.18
C GLY A 300 10.71 4.26 -8.89
N GLU A 301 10.99 5.34 -9.60
CA GLU A 301 12.27 6.01 -9.53
C GLU A 301 12.43 6.95 -8.33
N LYS A 302 13.70 7.20 -7.98
CA LYS A 302 14.12 8.16 -6.94
C LYS A 302 13.43 7.93 -5.60
N LEU A 303 13.30 6.66 -5.23
CA LEU A 303 12.90 6.24 -3.90
C LEU A 303 14.13 5.89 -3.08
N VAL A 304 14.23 6.40 -1.85
CA VAL A 304 15.40 6.14 -1.00
C VAL A 304 15.21 4.89 -0.16
N GLN A 305 14.10 4.80 0.59
CA GLN A 305 13.89 3.76 1.60
C GLN A 305 12.41 3.56 1.99
N ARG A 306 12.17 2.64 2.94
CA ARG A 306 10.87 2.38 3.60
C ARG A 306 9.78 1.90 2.64
N MET A 307 10.04 0.86 1.88
CA MET A 307 9.07 0.26 0.94
C MET A 307 8.71 -1.20 1.32
N PRO A 308 8.11 -1.47 2.49
CA PRO A 308 7.84 -0.59 3.64
C PRO A 308 8.95 -0.58 4.69
N ARG A 309 8.85 0.31 5.70
CA ARG A 309 9.50 0.15 7.01
C ARG A 309 8.47 -0.29 8.05
N CYS A 310 8.63 -1.48 8.60
CA CYS A 310 7.64 -2.11 9.49
C CYS A 310 8.09 -2.17 10.95
N ARG A 311 7.13 -2.09 11.86
CA ARG A 311 7.28 -2.41 13.27
C ARG A 311 6.14 -3.28 13.74
N ARG A 312 6.46 -4.38 14.41
CA ARG A 312 5.48 -5.37 14.88
C ARG A 312 4.57 -5.86 13.72
N GLY A 313 3.38 -6.35 14.04
CA GLY A 313 2.35 -6.68 13.06
C GLY A 313 2.72 -7.79 12.06
N TYR A 314 1.81 -8.01 11.11
CA TYR A 314 1.94 -8.95 10.02
C TYR A 314 1.80 -8.24 8.67
N ILE A 315 2.85 -8.29 7.85
CA ILE A 315 2.92 -7.59 6.58
C ILE A 315 3.13 -8.61 5.46
N HIS A 316 2.23 -8.59 4.49
CA HIS A 316 2.31 -9.39 3.28
C HIS A 316 2.68 -8.50 2.09
N VAL A 317 3.90 -8.65 1.58
CA VAL A 317 4.44 -7.88 0.45
C VAL A 317 4.46 -8.80 -0.76
N VAL A 318 3.55 -8.60 -1.70
CA VAL A 318 3.29 -9.60 -2.75
C VAL A 318 3.16 -9.02 -4.15
N ASN A 319 3.87 -9.60 -5.12
CA ASN A 319 3.79 -9.21 -6.54
C ASN A 319 3.93 -7.70 -6.77
N ASN A 320 4.87 -7.03 -6.08
CA ASN A 320 5.24 -5.64 -6.36
C ASN A 320 6.51 -5.57 -7.24
N VAL A 321 6.67 -4.45 -7.95
CA VAL A 321 7.89 -4.12 -8.68
C VAL A 321 8.66 -3.03 -7.96
N TYR A 322 9.94 -3.28 -7.69
CA TYR A 322 10.89 -2.32 -7.15
C TYR A 322 11.94 -2.02 -8.23
N SER A 323 11.82 -0.84 -8.83
CA SER A 323 12.71 -0.43 -9.92
C SER A 323 14.11 -0.14 -9.41
N ARG A 324 14.24 0.66 -8.34
CA ARG A 324 15.49 0.97 -7.63
C ARG A 324 15.16 1.45 -6.21
N TRP A 325 16.15 1.39 -5.33
CA TRP A 325 16.18 2.10 -4.05
C TRP A 325 17.56 2.71 -3.86
N GLU A 326 17.73 3.67 -2.95
CA GLU A 326 19.05 4.24 -2.65
C GLU A 326 19.68 3.61 -1.41
N MET A 327 18.87 3.25 -0.41
CA MET A 327 19.35 2.71 0.87
C MET A 327 18.92 1.25 1.10
N TYR A 328 17.62 0.99 1.12
CA TYR A 328 17.04 -0.36 1.22
C TYR A 328 15.60 -0.36 0.70
N ALA A 329 15.05 -1.52 0.32
CA ALA A 329 13.64 -1.62 -0.04
C ALA A 329 12.78 -1.89 1.20
N ILE A 330 12.92 -3.07 1.80
CA ILE A 330 12.13 -3.51 2.95
C ILE A 330 12.94 -3.36 4.22
N GLY A 331 12.39 -2.69 5.23
CA GLY A 331 13.07 -2.55 6.51
C GLY A 331 12.14 -2.69 7.70
N GLY A 332 12.73 -2.66 8.89
CA GLY A 332 11.95 -2.68 10.11
C GLY A 332 12.74 -2.81 11.39
N SER A 333 12.03 -2.58 12.50
CA SER A 333 12.49 -2.69 13.88
C SER A 333 11.32 -3.22 14.74
N GLY A 334 11.52 -3.59 16.01
CA GLY A 334 10.40 -4.06 16.85
C GLY A 334 9.71 -5.36 16.39
N ASN A 335 10.45 -6.33 15.85
CA ASN A 335 9.99 -7.69 15.51
C ASN A 335 8.73 -7.80 14.61
N PRO A 336 8.73 -7.21 13.40
CA PRO A 336 7.64 -7.39 12.45
C PRO A 336 7.71 -8.75 11.77
N THR A 337 6.56 -9.32 11.43
CA THR A 337 6.49 -10.46 10.50
C THR A 337 6.33 -9.94 9.08
N ILE A 338 7.29 -10.25 8.21
CA ILE A 338 7.29 -9.82 6.80
C ILE A 338 7.33 -11.05 5.90
N ASN A 339 6.31 -11.21 5.06
CA ASN A 339 6.29 -12.24 4.03
C ASN A 339 6.35 -11.58 2.65
N SER A 340 7.54 -11.62 2.04
CA SER A 340 7.80 -11.21 0.66
C SER A 340 7.53 -12.38 -0.28
N GLN A 341 6.63 -12.21 -1.25
CA GLN A 341 6.26 -13.25 -2.21
C GLN A 341 6.10 -12.75 -3.64
N GLY A 342 6.80 -13.34 -4.60
CA GLY A 342 6.61 -13.06 -6.03
C GLY A 342 6.91 -11.62 -6.47
N ASN A 343 7.64 -10.83 -5.67
CA ASN A 343 8.04 -9.48 -6.03
C ASN A 343 9.24 -9.50 -6.97
N ARG A 344 9.49 -8.38 -7.66
CA ARG A 344 10.73 -8.17 -8.40
C ARG A 344 11.53 -7.02 -7.79
N TYR A 345 12.75 -7.33 -7.35
CA TYR A 345 13.69 -6.36 -6.81
C TYR A 345 14.84 -6.14 -7.78
N THR A 346 14.93 -4.94 -8.34
CA THR A 346 16.09 -4.54 -9.14
C THR A 346 16.98 -3.63 -8.30
N ALA A 347 18.09 -4.18 -7.81
CA ALA A 347 19.00 -3.41 -6.98
C ALA A 347 19.63 -2.24 -7.77
N PRO A 348 19.97 -1.12 -7.10
CA PRO A 348 20.72 -0.02 -7.70
C PRO A 348 22.13 -0.45 -8.13
N ALA A 349 22.83 0.40 -8.89
CA ALA A 349 24.22 0.14 -9.28
C ALA A 349 25.18 0.12 -8.08
N ASN A 350 24.87 0.88 -7.02
CA ASN A 350 25.68 0.95 -5.79
C ASN A 350 25.88 -0.45 -5.16
N PRO A 351 27.12 -0.95 -5.02
CA PRO A 351 27.38 -2.26 -4.43
C PRO A 351 27.01 -2.35 -2.94
N ASN A 352 26.91 -1.22 -2.24
CA ASN A 352 26.54 -1.19 -0.83
C ASN A 352 25.03 -1.20 -0.58
N ALA A 353 24.22 -1.15 -1.64
CA ALA A 353 22.75 -1.10 -1.58
C ALA A 353 22.12 -2.31 -2.29
N LYS A 354 22.79 -3.47 -2.28
CA LYS A 354 22.29 -4.71 -2.91
C LYS A 354 21.33 -5.50 -2.00
N GLU A 355 21.46 -5.36 -0.69
CA GLU A 355 20.54 -6.00 0.24
C GLU A 355 19.17 -5.33 0.13
N VAL A 356 18.14 -6.13 -0.17
CA VAL A 356 16.73 -5.69 -0.19
C VAL A 356 16.28 -5.30 1.22
N THR A 357 16.77 -6.03 2.22
CA THR A 357 16.35 -5.96 3.61
C THR A 357 17.21 -5.04 4.47
N LYS A 358 16.60 -4.38 5.46
CA LYS A 358 17.33 -3.64 6.51
C LYS A 358 16.68 -3.79 7.87
N ARG A 359 17.37 -4.45 8.80
CA ARG A 359 16.99 -4.42 10.23
C ARG A 359 17.58 -3.16 10.85
N VAL A 360 16.71 -2.25 11.25
CA VAL A 360 17.10 -0.90 11.69
C VAL A 360 17.46 -0.95 13.16
N ASP A 361 18.64 -0.40 13.50
CA ASP A 361 19.15 -0.23 14.87
C ASP A 361 19.07 -1.48 15.77
N THR A 362 19.17 -2.68 15.17
CA THR A 362 19.01 -3.95 15.88
C THR A 362 20.18 -4.89 15.60
N ALA A 363 20.84 -5.36 16.67
CA ALA A 363 21.93 -6.33 16.56
C ALA A 363 21.43 -7.70 16.06
N SER A 364 22.30 -8.43 15.34
CA SER A 364 21.93 -9.70 14.69
C SER A 364 21.45 -10.78 15.64
N GLU A 365 21.95 -10.81 16.88
CA GLU A 365 21.47 -11.69 17.94
C GLU A 365 19.99 -11.50 18.30
N HIS A 366 19.45 -10.29 18.13
CA HIS A 366 18.07 -9.98 18.49
C HIS A 366 17.08 -10.23 17.34
N TRP A 367 17.46 -9.95 16.09
CA TRP A 367 16.52 -10.07 14.97
C TRP A 367 16.53 -11.44 14.28
N LYS A 368 17.46 -12.34 14.58
CA LYS A 368 17.50 -13.70 14.00
C LYS A 368 16.19 -14.49 14.19
N GLY A 369 15.48 -14.25 15.28
CA GLY A 369 14.17 -14.85 15.56
C GLY A 369 12.99 -14.19 14.85
N TRP A 370 13.18 -13.04 14.20
CA TRP A 370 12.10 -12.33 13.50
C TRP A 370 11.72 -13.04 12.22
N ASN A 371 10.43 -13.13 11.93
CA ASN A 371 9.93 -13.88 10.77
C ASN A 371 9.95 -13.04 9.49
N TRP A 372 11.10 -13.01 8.80
CA TRP A 372 11.25 -12.33 7.51
C TRP A 372 11.52 -13.37 6.44
N ARG A 373 10.60 -13.50 5.48
CA ARG A 373 10.59 -14.57 4.48
C ARG A 373 10.54 -13.98 3.08
N SER A 374 11.23 -14.64 2.16
CA SER A 374 11.21 -14.39 0.72
C SER A 374 10.86 -15.69 0.02
N GLU A 375 9.82 -15.69 -0.80
CA GLU A 375 9.36 -16.86 -1.55
C GLU A 375 9.03 -16.45 -2.98
N GLY A 376 9.83 -16.93 -3.93
CA GLY A 376 9.56 -16.66 -5.33
C GLY A 376 9.84 -15.26 -5.83
N ASP A 377 10.58 -14.46 -5.06
CA ASP A 377 11.00 -13.14 -5.48
C ASP A 377 12.06 -13.22 -6.59
N ILE A 378 11.95 -12.37 -7.60
CA ILE A 378 12.95 -12.18 -8.65
C ILE A 378 13.95 -11.13 -8.18
N LEU A 379 15.20 -11.56 -8.02
CA LEU A 379 16.30 -10.73 -7.53
C LEU A 379 17.23 -10.36 -8.70
N MET A 380 17.21 -9.10 -9.11
CA MET A 380 17.96 -8.60 -10.26
C MET A 380 19.12 -7.70 -9.85
N ASN A 381 20.12 -7.60 -10.73
CA ASN A 381 21.29 -6.73 -10.55
C ASN A 381 22.04 -6.97 -9.22
N GLY A 382 22.14 -8.25 -8.80
CA GLY A 382 22.81 -8.64 -7.56
C GLY A 382 22.01 -8.36 -6.28
N ALA A 383 20.72 -8.05 -6.39
CA ALA A 383 19.84 -7.97 -5.23
C ALA A 383 19.87 -9.28 -4.43
N PHE A 384 19.77 -9.20 -3.11
CA PHE A 384 19.57 -10.37 -2.26
C PHE A 384 18.70 -10.05 -1.05
N PHE A 385 17.99 -11.06 -0.57
CA PHE A 385 17.12 -10.97 0.61
C PHE A 385 17.71 -11.80 1.75
N VAL A 386 18.00 -11.19 2.89
CA VAL A 386 18.43 -11.92 4.07
C VAL A 386 17.19 -12.33 4.85
N ALA A 387 16.88 -13.63 4.89
CA ALA A 387 15.73 -14.17 5.62
C ALA A 387 16.05 -14.50 7.09
N SER A 388 15.03 -14.61 7.94
CA SER A 388 15.15 -14.91 9.37
C SER A 388 13.89 -15.59 9.92
N GLY A 389 13.99 -16.16 11.12
CA GLY A 389 12.87 -16.77 11.86
C GLY A 389 12.68 -18.27 11.61
N GLU A 390 11.70 -18.85 12.30
CA GLU A 390 11.45 -20.29 12.30
C GLU A 390 10.93 -20.80 10.94
N GLY A 391 11.41 -21.99 10.54
CA GLY A 391 10.99 -22.69 9.32
C GLY A 391 11.81 -22.38 8.06
N LEU A 392 13.01 -21.81 8.19
CA LEU A 392 13.96 -21.59 7.09
C LEU A 392 14.30 -22.89 6.34
N GLU A 393 14.50 -24.01 7.04
CA GLU A 393 14.87 -25.30 6.45
C GLU A 393 13.72 -25.95 5.66
N LEU A 394 12.50 -26.02 6.23
CA LEU A 394 11.33 -26.65 5.59
C LEU A 394 10.77 -25.87 4.38
N LYS A 395 11.02 -24.55 4.31
CA LYS A 395 10.59 -23.71 3.19
C LYS A 395 11.53 -23.76 1.99
N TYR A 396 12.83 -23.98 2.23
CA TYR A 396 13.82 -24.08 1.17
C TYR A 396 13.50 -25.25 0.23
N GLU A 397 13.07 -26.39 0.78
CA GLU A 397 12.68 -27.58 0.01
C GLU A 397 11.40 -27.35 -0.82
N LYS A 398 10.41 -26.63 -0.28
CA LYS A 398 9.14 -26.36 -0.99
C LYS A 398 9.30 -25.27 -2.07
N ALA A 399 10.09 -24.24 -1.82
CA ALA A 399 10.34 -23.15 -2.77
C ALA A 399 11.14 -23.61 -4.01
N TYR A 400 11.99 -24.64 -3.87
CA TYR A 400 12.70 -25.25 -5.00
C TYR A 400 11.78 -26.11 -5.90
N SER A 401 10.59 -26.49 -5.41
CA SER A 401 9.70 -27.44 -6.09
C SER A 401 8.68 -26.79 -7.05
N VAL A 402 8.47 -25.48 -6.96
CA VAL A 402 7.50 -24.74 -7.79
C VAL A 402 8.05 -23.36 -8.13
N GLU A 403 8.33 -23.10 -9.41
CA GLU A 403 8.58 -21.73 -9.86
C GLU A 403 7.29 -20.88 -9.66
N PRO A 404 7.39 -19.68 -9.08
CA PRO A 404 6.23 -18.84 -8.83
C PRO A 404 5.75 -18.23 -10.14
N LYS A 405 4.68 -18.79 -10.71
CA LYS A 405 4.07 -18.32 -11.97
C LYS A 405 3.77 -16.82 -11.98
N SER A 406 3.38 -16.25 -10.84
CA SER A 406 3.08 -14.82 -10.73
C SER A 406 4.30 -13.92 -10.93
N ALA A 407 5.48 -14.37 -10.46
CA ALA A 407 6.70 -13.60 -10.57
C ALA A 407 7.14 -13.44 -12.05
N ALA A 408 6.97 -14.50 -12.86
CA ALA A 408 7.23 -14.45 -14.30
C ALA A 408 6.31 -13.46 -15.04
N LEU A 409 5.13 -13.17 -14.49
CA LEU A 409 4.14 -12.25 -15.04
C LEU A 409 4.12 -10.90 -14.32
N ILE A 410 5.12 -10.60 -13.49
CA ILE A 410 5.10 -9.43 -12.61
C ILE A 410 4.88 -8.10 -13.36
N ASP A 411 5.54 -7.92 -14.51
CA ASP A 411 5.36 -6.74 -15.35
C ASP A 411 3.91 -6.57 -15.80
N GLN A 412 3.26 -7.68 -16.12
CA GLN A 412 1.88 -7.69 -16.57
C GLN A 412 0.92 -7.42 -15.41
N LEU A 413 1.18 -7.99 -14.23
CA LEU A 413 0.38 -7.78 -13.03
C LEU A 413 0.41 -6.32 -12.55
N THR A 414 1.53 -5.62 -12.74
CA THR A 414 1.73 -4.23 -12.30
C THR A 414 1.69 -3.21 -13.43
N MET A 415 1.37 -3.60 -14.67
CA MET A 415 1.48 -2.72 -15.85
C MET A 415 0.61 -1.45 -15.79
N ASN A 416 -0.41 -1.45 -14.92
CA ASN A 416 -1.34 -0.33 -14.75
C ASN A 416 -1.21 0.33 -13.36
N ALA A 417 -0.13 0.08 -12.63
CA ALA A 417 0.09 0.71 -11.34
C ALA A 417 0.09 2.25 -11.45
N GLY A 418 -0.49 2.92 -10.46
CA GLY A 418 -0.76 4.35 -10.46
C GLY A 418 -2.17 4.69 -10.95
N VAL A 419 -2.40 5.98 -11.20
CA VAL A 419 -3.69 6.49 -11.65
C VAL A 419 -4.00 6.01 -13.08
N LEU A 420 -5.19 5.46 -13.26
CA LEU A 420 -5.74 5.06 -14.55
C LEU A 420 -6.13 6.31 -15.34
N GLY A 421 -5.43 6.54 -16.45
CA GLY A 421 -5.63 7.72 -17.29
C GLY A 421 -7.01 7.80 -17.96
N SER A 422 -7.41 9.02 -18.31
CA SER A 422 -8.60 9.27 -19.12
C SER A 422 -8.37 8.76 -20.55
N ARG A 423 -9.08 7.70 -20.95
CA ARG A 423 -9.22 7.39 -22.38
C ARG A 423 -10.14 8.46 -22.99
N SER A 424 -9.49 9.49 -23.55
CA SER A 424 -10.03 10.59 -24.36
C SER A 424 -10.45 11.87 -23.62
N ASN A 425 -10.03 13.00 -24.18
CA ASN A 425 -10.58 14.34 -23.96
C ASN A 425 -12.06 14.47 -24.41
N LYS A 426 -12.77 13.37 -24.63
CA LYS A 426 -14.23 13.42 -24.75
C LYS A 426 -14.79 13.23 -23.36
N LEU A 427 -14.97 14.37 -22.68
CA LEU A 427 -15.88 14.43 -21.55
C LEU A 427 -17.17 13.72 -21.97
N GLY A 428 -17.48 12.61 -21.31
CA GLY A 428 -18.86 12.17 -21.23
C GLY A 428 -19.61 13.27 -20.51
N LYS A 429 -20.12 14.25 -21.26
CA LYS A 429 -21.13 15.18 -20.78
C LYS A 429 -22.17 14.34 -20.06
N TRP A 430 -22.25 14.48 -18.75
CA TRP A 430 -23.46 14.13 -18.03
C TRP A 430 -24.54 15.03 -18.62
N THR A 431 -25.45 14.45 -19.41
CA THR A 431 -26.65 15.15 -19.84
C THR A 431 -27.56 15.23 -18.62
N ASP A 432 -27.38 16.29 -17.83
CA ASP A 432 -28.55 16.90 -17.21
C ASP A 432 -29.29 17.67 -18.31
N GLY A 433 -30.62 17.58 -18.31
CA GLY A 433 -31.46 18.15 -19.35
C GLY A 433 -31.39 19.67 -19.34
N GLY A 434 -30.57 20.26 -20.22
CA GLY A 434 -30.52 21.71 -20.39
C GLY A 434 -29.54 22.10 -21.48
N GLY A 435 -30.06 22.56 -22.62
CA GLY A 435 -29.25 23.05 -23.74
C GLY A 435 -28.55 24.37 -23.41
N GLY A 436 -27.29 24.47 -23.83
CA GLY A 436 -26.50 25.71 -23.78
C GLY A 436 -25.09 25.46 -24.31
N GLU A 437 -24.80 25.99 -25.49
CA GLU A 437 -23.47 26.01 -26.12
C GLU A 437 -22.58 27.08 -25.51
N GLY A 438 -21.28 26.82 -25.45
CA GLY A 438 -20.24 27.79 -25.07
C GLY A 438 -18.89 27.09 -24.94
N GLY A 439 -18.11 27.08 -26.03
CA GLY A 439 -16.73 26.58 -26.03
C GLY A 439 -15.77 27.65 -25.52
N VAL A 440 -14.82 27.24 -24.68
CA VAL A 440 -13.63 28.01 -24.34
C VAL A 440 -12.43 27.09 -24.54
N ASP A 441 -11.52 27.56 -25.37
CA ASP A 441 -10.22 27.00 -25.70
C ASP A 441 -9.24 27.41 -24.59
N ASP A 442 -8.50 26.46 -24.01
CA ASP A 442 -7.35 26.76 -23.16
C ASP A 442 -6.26 25.72 -23.42
N SER A 443 -5.26 26.17 -24.16
CA SER A 443 -3.96 25.57 -24.39
C SER A 443 -3.06 25.72 -23.16
N GLU A 444 -2.07 24.82 -23.08
CA GLU A 444 -0.89 24.83 -22.19
C GLU A 444 -1.10 24.30 -20.76
N ASN A 445 -0.68 23.05 -20.55
CA ASN A 445 0.45 22.76 -19.66
C ASN A 445 0.99 21.36 -19.95
N ASP A 446 2.16 21.36 -20.57
CA ASP A 446 3.02 20.24 -20.90
C ASP A 446 3.68 19.71 -19.61
N TYR A 447 3.34 18.47 -19.26
CA TYR A 447 4.18 17.60 -18.43
C TYR A 447 4.09 16.19 -19.01
N GLY A 448 4.77 15.99 -20.14
CA GLY A 448 4.81 14.73 -20.85
C GLY A 448 6.19 14.35 -21.35
N GLU A 449 7.02 13.78 -20.50
CA GLU A 449 8.00 12.77 -20.94
C GLU A 449 8.08 11.68 -19.88
N ASP A 450 7.53 10.51 -20.21
CA ASP A 450 8.02 9.20 -19.73
C ASP A 450 7.21 8.06 -20.36
N ARG A 451 7.38 7.85 -21.67
CA ARG A 451 6.98 6.59 -22.33
C ARG A 451 7.88 6.26 -23.53
N LEU A 452 9.12 5.85 -23.28
CA LEU A 452 9.91 5.11 -24.27
C LEU A 452 10.70 3.96 -23.63
N TRP A 453 10.00 2.87 -23.34
CA TRP A 453 10.59 1.53 -23.38
C TRP A 453 9.61 0.58 -24.08
N LYS A 454 9.67 0.55 -25.42
CA LYS A 454 9.21 -0.60 -26.20
C LYS A 454 10.44 -1.37 -26.68
N LEU A 455 10.62 -2.57 -26.11
CA LEU A 455 11.56 -3.57 -26.58
C LEU A 455 11.20 -3.99 -28.00
N HIS A 456 12.09 -3.74 -28.95
CA HIS A 456 12.08 -4.39 -30.26
C HIS A 456 12.68 -5.80 -30.12
N HIS A 457 11.85 -6.83 -30.20
CA HIS A 457 12.30 -8.15 -30.64
C HIS A 457 12.19 -8.22 -32.16
N GLY A 458 13.30 -7.96 -32.84
CA GLY A 458 13.48 -8.21 -34.27
C GLY A 458 14.29 -9.48 -34.49
N SER A 459 13.60 -10.54 -34.91
CA SER A 459 14.21 -11.70 -35.55
C SER A 459 14.91 -11.26 -36.84
N LEU A 460 16.21 -11.54 -36.99
CA LEU A 460 16.92 -11.36 -38.25
C LEU A 460 17.67 -12.65 -38.60
N HIS A 461 17.10 -13.34 -39.58
CA HIS A 461 17.71 -14.40 -40.35
C HIS A 461 19.06 -13.96 -40.93
N HIS A 462 20.08 -14.81 -40.75
CA HIS A 462 21.34 -14.71 -41.49
C HIS A 462 21.09 -15.00 -42.97
N ASN A 463 21.41 -14.01 -43.82
CA ASN A 463 21.65 -14.22 -45.24
C ASN A 463 23.14 -13.98 -45.51
N LEU A 464 23.78 -14.99 -46.08
CA LEU A 464 25.16 -15.02 -46.53
C LEU A 464 25.38 -14.00 -47.66
N GLY A 465 26.38 -13.14 -47.50
CA GLY A 465 26.86 -12.23 -48.53
C GLY A 465 28.38 -12.13 -48.47
N PHE A 466 29.05 -12.84 -49.37
CA PHE A 466 30.48 -12.75 -49.63
C PHE A 466 30.89 -11.34 -50.05
N CYS A 467 31.97 -10.81 -49.47
CA CYS A 467 32.87 -9.88 -50.17
C CYS A 467 34.27 -9.90 -49.53
N ASN A 468 35.26 -10.30 -50.34
CA ASN A 468 36.69 -10.31 -50.08
C ASN A 468 37.26 -8.91 -49.81
N GLY A 469 38.34 -8.82 -49.02
CA GLY A 469 39.22 -7.64 -49.11
C GLY A 469 40.21 -7.39 -47.98
N HIS A 470 41.36 -8.06 -48.06
CA HIS A 470 42.69 -7.58 -47.64
C HIS A 470 43.02 -7.27 -46.17
N MET A 471 43.77 -8.21 -45.61
CA MET A 471 44.74 -8.12 -44.53
C MET A 471 45.88 -7.12 -44.88
N LYS A 472 46.23 -6.24 -43.93
CA LYS A 472 47.58 -5.68 -43.81
C LYS A 472 47.91 -5.39 -42.34
N LEU A 473 48.86 -6.17 -41.84
CA LEU A 473 49.50 -6.07 -40.52
C LEU A 473 50.84 -5.34 -40.72
N THR A 474 51.15 -4.33 -39.90
CA THR A 474 52.48 -3.73 -39.65
C THR A 474 52.27 -2.57 -38.66
N ILE A 475 52.97 -2.37 -37.54
CA ILE A 475 54.01 -3.06 -36.76
C ILE A 475 53.64 -2.87 -35.29
#